data_AF-A0A946FIJ4-F1
#
_entry.id   AF-A0A946FIJ4-F1
#
_cell.length_a   1.000
_cell.length_b   1.000
_cell.length_c   1.000
_cell.angle_alpha   90.00
_cell.angle_beta   90.00
_cell.angle_gamma   90.00
#
_symmetry.space_group_name_H-M   'P 1'
#
loop_
_entity.id
_entity.type
_entity.pdbx_description
1 polymer ?
#
loop_
_entity_poly.entity_id
_entity_poly.type
_entity_poly.pdbx_seq_one_letter_code
_entity_poly.pdbx_strand_id
1 'polypeptide(L)' 'MSYDNELYQQVILDHNRKPRNFHEMENPTNSCHGINPLCGDDI' A
#
# COMPACT_ATOMS: atom_id res chain seq x y z
N MET A 1 -16.81 -4.11 -19.57
CA MET A 1 -16.12 -3.92 -18.28
C MET A 1 -17.16 -4.08 -17.19
N SER A 2 -16.93 -4.93 -16.18
CA SER A 2 -17.87 -5.07 -15.07
C SER A 2 -17.68 -3.91 -14.09
N TYR A 3 -18.77 -3.43 -13.49
CA TYR A 3 -18.78 -2.35 -12.49
C TYR A 3 -17.81 -2.60 -11.33
N ASP A 4 -17.68 -3.86 -10.89
CA ASP A 4 -16.77 -4.23 -9.80
C ASP A 4 -15.30 -3.91 -10.14
N ASN A 5 -14.88 -4.11 -11.39
CA ASN A 5 -13.51 -3.83 -11.81
C ASN A 5 -13.20 -2.33 -11.74
N GLU A 6 -14.15 -1.50 -12.15
CA GLU A 6 -14.03 -0.04 -12.07
C GLU A 6 -13.92 0.44 -10.62
N LEU A 7 -14.73 -0.13 -9.71
CA LEU A 7 -14.67 0.19 -8.29
C LEU A 7 -13.31 -0.21 -7.67
N TYR A 8 -12.83 -1.43 -7.92
CA TYR A 8 -11.53 -1.86 -7.41
C TYR A 8 -10.39 -0.99 -7.93
N GLN A 9 -10.40 -0.66 -9.23
CA GLN A 9 -9.38 0.20 -9.81
C GLN A 9 -9.37 1.59 -9.15
N GLN A 10 -10.55 2.19 -8.90
CA GLN A 10 -10.64 3.48 -8.21
C GLN A 10 -10.07 3.41 -6.79
N VAL A 11 -10.41 2.37 -6.04
CA VAL A 11 -9.93 2.20 -4.64
C VAL A 11 -8.41 2.05 -4.59
N ILE A 12 -7.83 1.28 -5.51
CA ILE A 12 -6.37 1.10 -5.61
C ILE A 12 -5.69 2.44 -5.90
N LEU A 13 -6.22 3.20 -6.87
CA LEU A 13 -5.67 4.50 -7.25
C LEU A 13 -5.79 5.54 -6.12
N ASP A 14 -6.87 5.51 -5.35
CA ASP A 14 -7.05 6.40 -4.19
C ASP A 14 -6.00 6.14 -3.10
N HIS A 15 -5.77 4.86 -2.74
CA HIS A 15 -4.77 4.50 -1.73
C HIS A 15 -3.34 4.77 -2.18
N ASN A 16 -3.04 4.62 -3.48
CA ASN A 16 -1.73 4.97 -4.03
C ASN A 16 -1.46 6.49 -3.94
N ARG A 17 -2.47 7.33 -4.20
CA ARG A 17 -2.33 8.79 -4.13
C ARG A 17 -2.35 9.33 -2.70
N LYS A 18 -3.08 8.67 -1.81
CA LYS A 18 -3.25 9.07 -0.40
C LYS A 18 -3.04 7.85 0.50
N PRO A 19 -1.78 7.40 0.66
CA PRO A 19 -1.48 6.24 1.48
C PRO A 19 -1.91 6.51 2.93
N ARG A 20 -2.66 5.57 3.48
CA ARG A 20 -3.15 5.64 4.85
C ARG A 20 -2.08 5.11 5.79
N ASN A 21 -1.93 5.72 6.96
CA ASN A 21 -0.95 5.33 7.98
C ASN A 21 0.50 5.31 7.46
N PHE A 22 0.84 6.18 6.51
CA PHE A 22 2.20 6.29 5.98
C PHE A 22 3.08 7.11 6.94
N HIS A 23 3.42 6.50 8.07
CA HIS A 23 4.31 7.04 9.09
C HIS A 23 4.87 5.92 9.96
N GLU A 24 5.96 6.18 10.67
CA GLU A 24 6.45 5.27 11.71
C GLU A 24 5.48 5.24 12.90
N MET A 25 5.29 4.07 13.49
CA MET A 25 4.53 3.90 14.73
C MET A 25 5.47 4.04 15.93
N GLU A 26 5.10 4.84 16.93
CA GLU A 26 5.99 5.16 18.07
C GLU A 26 6.30 3.95 18.96
N ASN A 27 5.34 3.03 19.15
CA ASN A 27 5.48 1.87 20.05
C ASN A 27 4.91 0.58 19.42
N PRO A 28 5.54 0.03 18.37
CA PRO A 28 5.04 -1.17 17.73
C PRO A 28 5.36 -2.42 18.56
N THR A 29 4.44 -3.37 18.64
CA THR A 29 4.71 -4.68 19.27
C THR A 29 5.75 -5.48 18.48
N ASN A 30 5.77 -5.31 17.15
CA ASN A 30 6.70 -5.97 16.22
C ASN A 30 6.94 -5.06 15.00
N SER A 31 8.11 -5.16 14.38
CA SER A 31 8.46 -4.47 13.14
C SER A 31 9.17 -5.42 12.18
N CYS A 32 8.98 -5.22 10.87
CA CYS A 32 9.66 -5.96 9.81
C CYS A 32 9.94 -5.01 8.65
N HIS A 33 11.04 -5.25 7.94
CA HIS A 33 11.44 -4.52 6.73
C HIS A 33 11.60 -5.53 5.60
N GLY A 34 11.10 -5.21 4.42
CA GLY A 34 11.10 -6.08 3.25
C GLY A 34 11.51 -5.33 1.99
N ILE A 35 12.29 -6.03 1.15
CA ILE A 35 12.71 -5.51 -0.15
C ILE A 35 12.26 -6.50 -1.23
N ASN A 36 11.61 -6.00 -2.28
CA ASN A 36 11.29 -6.74 -3.49
C ASN A 36 12.32 -6.41 -4.60
N PRO A 37 13.39 -7.20 -4.78
CA PRO A 37 14.49 -6.85 -5.69
C PRO A 37 14.12 -6.90 -7.17
N LEU A 38 12.99 -7.52 -7.54
CA LEU A 38 12.54 -7.60 -8.93
C LEU A 38 11.96 -6.27 -9.42
N CYS A 39 11.30 -5.53 -8.53
CA CYS A 39 10.65 -4.27 -8.84
C CYS A 39 11.34 -3.07 -8.20
N GLY A 40 12.18 -3.30 -7.17
CA GLY A 40 12.84 -2.27 -6.38
C GLY A 40 11.97 -1.69 -5.26
N ASP A 41 10.89 -2.36 -4.88
CA ASP A 41 10.02 -1.90 -3.78
C ASP A 41 10.70 -2.11 -2.43
N ASP A 42 10.51 -1.16 -1.53
CA ASP A 42 11.04 -1.13 -0.16
C ASP A 42 9.87 -0.80 0.79
N ILE A 43 9.58 -1.70 1.74
CA ILE A 43 8.36 -1.72 2.56
C ILE A 43 8.69 -2.03 4.01
#